data_AF-A0A3S0R3X2-F1
#
_entry.id   AF-A0A3S0R3X2-F1
#
_cell.length_a   1.000
_cell.length_b   1.000
_cell.length_c   1.000
_cell.angle_alpha   90.00
_cell.angle_beta   90.00
_cell.angle_gamma   90.00
#
_symmetry.space_group_name_H-M   'P 1'
#
loop_
_entity.id
_entity.type
_entity.pdbx_description
1 polymer ?
#
loop_
_entity_poly.entity_id
_entity_poly.type
_entity_poly.pdbx_seq_one_letter_code
_entity_poly.pdbx_strand_id
1 'polypeptide(L)'
;MKGAAVFFIFPFLCCAACTQKLDAVSCTQASDLLAMRAMKLQRAEFDAVRDSDKGDHRLLGIHSGVGLIVPGLATKPDTSGYGLRIIEGTDIPCHPDEDELNANALRYAKIYNKKKMQLWQSQAPK
;
A
#
# COMPACT_ATOMS: atom_id res chain seq x y z
N MET A 1 33.41 -25.77 -64.08
CA MET A 1 31.99 -25.56 -64.44
C MET A 1 31.20 -26.81 -64.07
N LYS A 2 29.94 -26.66 -63.65
CA LYS A 2 29.07 -27.58 -62.88
C LYS A 2 29.22 -27.33 -61.37
N GLY A 3 28.18 -27.02 -60.61
CA GLY A 3 26.74 -26.94 -60.86
C GLY A 3 26.06 -26.96 -59.48
N ALA A 4 25.09 -26.09 -59.28
CA ALA A 4 24.44 -25.82 -58.00
C ALA A 4 23.67 -27.02 -57.40
N ALA A 5 23.57 -27.07 -56.07
CA ALA A 5 22.33 -27.41 -55.37
C ALA A 5 22.38 -26.83 -53.95
N VAL A 6 21.68 -25.71 -53.78
CA VAL A 6 21.35 -25.09 -52.50
C VAL A 6 20.25 -25.93 -51.85
N PHE A 7 20.47 -26.42 -50.63
CA PHE A 7 19.40 -26.86 -49.75
C PHE A 7 19.49 -26.06 -48.44
N PHE A 8 18.71 -24.99 -48.41
CA PHE A 8 18.37 -24.24 -47.21
C PHE A 8 17.43 -25.11 -46.37
N ILE A 9 17.85 -25.51 -45.18
CA ILE A 9 16.96 -26.05 -44.15
C ILE A 9 17.10 -25.13 -42.93
N PHE A 10 16.20 -24.16 -42.86
CA PHE A 10 15.77 -23.57 -41.60
C PHE A 10 14.95 -24.63 -40.86
N PRO A 11 15.19 -24.82 -39.55
CA PRO A 11 14.07 -24.93 -38.64
C PRO A 11 14.10 -23.73 -37.70
N PHE A 12 13.13 -22.84 -37.93
CA PHE A 12 12.47 -22.05 -36.90
C PHE A 12 12.33 -22.91 -35.64
N LEU A 13 13.11 -22.61 -34.61
CA LEU A 13 12.95 -23.28 -33.33
C LEU A 13 13.07 -22.27 -32.19
N CYS A 14 11.99 -22.24 -31.42
CA CYS A 14 11.80 -21.51 -30.18
C CYS A 14 11.72 -19.99 -30.32
N CYS A 15 10.54 -19.53 -30.79
CA CYS A 15 9.84 -18.49 -30.03
C CYS A 15 9.73 -18.98 -28.58
N ALA A 16 10.73 -18.67 -27.75
CA ALA A 16 10.54 -18.64 -26.32
C ALA A 16 9.42 -17.63 -26.10
N ALA A 17 8.22 -18.16 -25.90
CA ALA A 17 7.10 -17.42 -25.37
C ALA A 17 7.61 -16.80 -24.06
N CYS A 18 8.01 -15.53 -24.12
CA CYS A 18 7.92 -14.65 -22.99
C CYS A 18 6.43 -14.54 -22.68
N THR A 19 5.88 -15.56 -22.02
CA THR A 19 4.65 -15.46 -21.27
C THR A 19 4.97 -14.46 -20.17
N GLN A 20 4.82 -13.19 -20.50
CA GLN A 20 4.60 -12.13 -19.54
C GLN A 20 3.43 -12.64 -18.70
N LYS A 21 3.76 -13.14 -17.49
CA LYS A 21 2.81 -13.12 -16.39
C LYS A 21 2.33 -11.68 -16.34
N LEU A 22 1.16 -11.41 -16.91
CA LEU A 22 0.39 -10.26 -16.51
C LEU A 22 0.21 -10.45 -15.01
N ASP A 23 0.88 -9.60 -14.26
CA ASP A 23 0.77 -9.53 -12.82
C ASP A 23 -0.71 -9.59 -12.48
N ALA A 24 -1.07 -10.66 -11.76
CA ALA A 24 -2.39 -10.81 -11.24
C ALA A 24 -2.72 -9.51 -10.50
N VAL A 25 -3.81 -8.85 -10.88
CA VAL A 25 -4.44 -7.81 -10.07
C VAL A 25 -4.67 -8.46 -8.71
N SER A 26 -3.76 -8.20 -7.77
CA SER A 26 -3.78 -8.82 -6.46
C SER A 26 -4.87 -8.12 -5.68
N CYS A 27 -6.09 -8.64 -5.77
CA CYS A 27 -7.18 -8.20 -4.93
C CYS A 27 -6.74 -8.19 -3.46
N THR A 28 -7.11 -7.13 -2.74
CA THR A 28 -6.85 -7.00 -1.31
C THR A 28 -7.36 -8.24 -0.56
N GLN A 29 -6.58 -8.76 0.38
CA GLN A 29 -6.97 -9.98 1.09
C GLN A 29 -8.20 -9.69 1.98
N ALA A 30 -9.07 -10.69 2.15
CA ALA A 30 -10.29 -10.54 2.95
C ALA A 30 -10.02 -10.07 4.40
N SER A 31 -8.85 -10.38 4.96
CA SER A 31 -8.40 -9.89 6.28
C SER A 31 -8.21 -8.39 6.33
N ASP A 32 -7.71 -7.77 5.25
CA ASP A 32 -7.43 -6.34 5.20
C ASP A 32 -8.72 -5.55 5.06
N LEU A 33 -9.69 -6.07 4.30
CA LEU A 33 -11.05 -5.51 4.22
C LEU A 33 -11.75 -5.53 5.58
N LEU A 34 -11.60 -6.62 6.35
CA LEU A 34 -12.14 -6.68 7.70
C LEU A 34 -11.49 -5.64 8.62
N ALA A 35 -10.17 -5.44 8.50
CA ALA A 35 -9.47 -4.40 9.26
C ALA A 35 -10.00 -3.01 8.90
N MET A 36 -10.22 -2.71 7.61
CA MET A 36 -10.80 -1.44 7.17
C MET A 36 -12.25 -1.25 7.64
N ARG A 37 -13.07 -2.30 7.58
CA ARG A 37 -14.46 -2.25 8.10
C ARG A 37 -14.51 -1.95 9.59
N ALA A 38 -13.48 -2.36 10.34
CA ALA A 38 -13.37 -2.06 11.77
C ALA A 38 -12.97 -0.60 12.07
N MET A 39 -12.43 0.14 11.08
CA MET A 39 -12.00 1.52 11.25
C MET A 39 -13.20 2.47 11.32
N LYS A 40 -13.47 2.98 12.53
CA LYS A 40 -14.52 3.97 12.77
C LYS A 40 -13.88 5.35 12.89
N LEU A 41 -14.22 6.28 11.99
CA LEU A 41 -13.63 7.63 11.98
C LEU A 41 -13.74 8.33 13.34
N GLN A 42 -14.85 8.16 14.05
CA GLN A 42 -15.07 8.79 15.35
C GLN A 42 -14.11 8.27 16.43
N ARG A 43 -13.45 7.13 16.21
CA ARG A 43 -12.49 6.52 17.13
C ARG A 43 -11.04 6.84 16.80
N ALA A 44 -10.73 7.43 15.64
CA ALA A 44 -9.36 7.60 15.17
C ALA A 44 -8.45 8.35 16.16
N GLU A 45 -8.94 9.43 16.77
CA GLU A 45 -8.17 10.17 17.78
C GLU A 45 -7.99 9.37 19.08
N PHE A 46 -9.05 8.71 19.53
CA PHE A 46 -9.00 7.85 20.72
C PHE A 46 -8.02 6.69 20.53
N ASP A 47 -8.07 6.04 19.38
CA ASP A 47 -7.16 4.95 19.02
C ASP A 47 -5.71 5.44 18.93
N ALA A 48 -5.47 6.65 18.42
CA ALA A 48 -4.14 7.26 18.38
C ALA A 48 -3.58 7.51 19.79
N VAL A 49 -4.40 8.05 20.71
CA VAL A 49 -4.03 8.24 22.12
C VAL A 49 -3.75 6.89 22.78
N ARG A 50 -4.70 5.96 22.72
CA ARG A 50 -4.58 4.62 23.30
C ARG A 50 -3.32 3.90 22.82
N ASP A 51 -3.04 3.95 21.52
CA ASP A 51 -1.86 3.30 20.95
C ASP A 51 -0.58 4.00 21.41
N SER A 52 -0.59 5.33 21.59
CA SER A 52 0.57 6.09 22.10
C SER A 52 0.85 5.76 23.56
N ASP A 53 -0.20 5.62 24.37
CA ASP A 53 -0.09 5.25 25.79
C ASP A 53 0.50 3.83 25.96
N LYS A 54 0.36 2.99 24.93
CA LYS A 54 1.01 1.67 24.84
C LYS A 54 2.44 1.71 24.28
N GLY A 55 2.95 2.89 23.95
CA GLY A 55 4.29 3.07 23.35
C GLY A 55 4.35 2.80 21.85
N ASP A 56 3.22 2.66 21.14
CA ASP A 56 3.23 2.62 19.68
C ASP A 56 3.28 4.05 19.14
N HIS A 57 4.42 4.47 18.59
CA HIS A 57 4.57 5.82 18.03
C HIS A 57 4.51 5.84 16.49
N ARG A 58 4.11 4.73 15.87
CA ARG A 58 4.06 4.62 14.41
C ARG A 58 2.86 5.37 13.84
N LEU A 59 3.03 5.93 12.65
CA LEU A 59 1.96 6.50 11.83
C LEU A 59 1.35 5.43 10.93
N LEU A 60 0.13 5.69 10.46
CA LEU A 60 -0.55 4.87 9.47
C LEU A 60 -0.17 5.29 8.06
N GLY A 61 0.34 4.33 7.31
CA GLY A 61 0.48 4.42 5.86
C GLY A 61 -0.58 3.58 5.17
N ILE A 62 -1.15 4.09 4.08
CA ILE A 62 -2.03 3.34 3.20
C ILE A 62 -1.22 2.97 1.97
N HIS A 63 -0.99 1.68 1.75
CA HIS A 63 -0.38 1.20 0.52
C HIS A 63 -1.49 0.99 -0.49
N SER A 64 -1.57 1.82 -1.53
CA SER A 64 -2.39 1.53 -2.69
C SER A 64 -1.44 0.95 -3.76
N GLY A 65 -1.92 0.12 -4.68
CA GLY A 65 -1.06 -0.58 -5.66
C GLY A 65 -0.07 0.32 -6.45
N VAL A 66 -0.29 1.64 -6.49
CA VAL A 66 0.61 2.66 -7.06
C VAL A 66 1.64 3.23 -6.08
N GLY A 67 1.50 3.03 -4.77
CA GLY A 67 2.49 3.43 -3.78
C GLY A 67 1.96 3.62 -2.34
N LEU A 68 2.87 4.03 -1.46
CA LEU A 68 2.58 4.28 -0.04
C LEU A 68 2.22 5.76 0.21
N ILE A 69 1.02 5.98 0.73
CA ILE A 69 0.54 7.29 1.17
C ILE A 69 0.57 7.35 2.69
N VAL A 70 1.18 8.39 3.28
CA VAL A 70 1.13 8.64 4.73
C VAL A 70 0.38 9.95 4.98
N PRO A 71 -0.95 9.91 5.17
CA PRO A 71 -1.75 11.12 5.25
C PRO A 71 -1.35 12.01 6.43
N GLY A 72 -1.26 13.31 6.18
CA GLY A 72 -0.97 14.31 7.21
C GLY A 72 0.51 14.52 7.52
N LEU A 73 1.41 13.69 6.97
CA LEU A 73 2.85 13.92 7.07
C LEU A 73 3.32 14.79 5.88
N ALA A 74 3.91 15.94 6.19
CA ALA A 74 4.43 16.87 5.16
C ALA A 74 5.86 16.53 4.71
N THR A 75 6.60 15.82 5.55
CA THR A 75 7.96 15.34 5.26
C THR A 75 7.91 13.92 4.74
N LYS A 76 9.02 13.45 4.15
CA LYS A 76 9.10 12.05 3.75
C LYS A 76 9.05 11.15 5.00
N PRO A 77 8.32 10.02 4.96
CA PRO A 77 8.16 9.15 6.13
C PRO A 77 9.49 8.63 6.71
N ASP A 78 10.44 8.31 5.83
CA ASP A 78 11.78 7.82 6.15
C ASP A 78 12.62 8.82 6.96
N THR A 79 12.45 10.13 6.74
CA THR A 79 13.20 11.18 7.45
C THR A 79 12.50 11.72 8.69
N SER A 80 11.25 11.30 8.93
CA SER A 80 10.37 11.90 9.94
C SER A 80 10.60 11.38 11.36
N GLY A 81 11.39 10.31 11.52
CA GLY A 81 11.62 9.63 12.81
C GLY A 81 10.42 8.82 13.31
N TYR A 82 9.25 8.95 12.67
CA TYR A 82 8.10 8.12 12.93
C TYR A 82 8.25 6.76 12.22
N GLY A 83 7.99 5.66 12.92
CA GLY A 83 7.80 4.37 12.25
C GLY A 83 6.45 4.32 11.52
N LEU A 84 6.25 3.30 10.68
CA LEU A 84 5.00 3.14 9.91
C LEU A 84 4.31 1.80 10.22
N ARG A 85 2.98 1.84 10.20
CA ARG A 85 2.08 0.69 10.16
C ARG A 85 1.27 0.78 8.87
N ILE A 86 1.44 -0.21 8.00
CA ILE A 86 0.83 -0.22 6.67
C ILE A 86 -0.56 -0.85 6.77
N ILE A 87 -1.52 -0.21 6.10
CA ILE A 87 -2.84 -0.73 5.80
C ILE A 87 -2.87 -0.96 4.28
N GLU A 88 -3.09 -2.20 3.87
CA GLU A 88 -3.16 -2.57 2.45
C GLU A 88 -4.48 -2.11 1.85
N GLY A 89 -4.41 -1.10 0.99
CA GLY A 89 -5.48 -0.62 0.11
C GLY A 89 -5.43 -1.25 -1.27
N THR A 90 -6.37 -0.87 -2.13
CA THR A 90 -6.36 -1.23 -3.56
C THR A 90 -6.65 -0.02 -4.43
N ASP A 91 -6.09 0.00 -5.64
CA ASP A 91 -6.44 0.97 -6.68
C ASP A 91 -7.56 0.46 -7.61
N ILE A 92 -7.79 -0.86 -7.61
CA ILE A 92 -8.82 -1.50 -8.43
C ILE A 92 -9.71 -2.29 -7.47
N PRO A 93 -10.94 -1.82 -7.19
CA PRO A 93 -11.86 -2.51 -6.30
C PRO A 93 -12.28 -3.86 -6.90
N CYS A 94 -11.98 -4.93 -6.16
CA CYS A 94 -12.49 -6.27 -6.40
C CYS A 94 -13.81 -6.53 -5.66
N HIS A 95 -14.11 -5.74 -4.63
CA HIS A 95 -15.38 -5.76 -3.89
C HIS A 95 -16.15 -4.43 -4.00
N PRO A 96 -17.50 -4.47 -3.94
CA PRO A 96 -18.33 -3.28 -4.14
C PRO A 96 -18.14 -2.20 -3.06
N ASP A 97 -17.64 -2.55 -1.88
CA ASP A 97 -17.38 -1.62 -0.77
C ASP A 97 -15.91 -1.20 -0.64
N GLU A 98 -15.00 -1.76 -1.44
CA GLU A 98 -13.56 -1.52 -1.29
C GLU A 98 -13.14 -0.07 -1.49
N ASP A 99 -13.73 0.63 -2.47
CA ASP A 99 -13.45 2.05 -2.69
C ASP A 99 -13.83 2.90 -1.47
N GLU A 100 -14.99 2.62 -0.88
CA GLU A 100 -15.46 3.31 0.32
C GLU A 100 -14.56 2.98 1.52
N LEU A 101 -14.16 1.71 1.67
CA LEU A 101 -13.26 1.27 2.72
C LEU A 101 -11.87 1.90 2.60
N ASN A 102 -11.32 1.99 1.39
CA ASN A 102 -10.05 2.67 1.12
C ASN A 102 -10.15 4.17 1.44
N ALA A 103 -11.22 4.83 0.99
CA ALA A 103 -11.46 6.24 1.31
C ALA A 103 -11.63 6.47 2.82
N ASN A 104 -12.31 5.56 3.52
CA ASN A 104 -12.47 5.59 4.97
C ASN A 104 -11.13 5.36 5.69
N ALA A 105 -10.31 4.41 5.23
CA ALA A 105 -8.98 4.15 5.77
C ALA A 105 -8.06 5.38 5.62
N LEU A 106 -8.08 6.06 4.47
CA LEU A 106 -7.35 7.31 4.26
C LEU A 106 -7.79 8.42 5.23
N ARG A 107 -9.11 8.60 5.41
CA ARG A 107 -9.66 9.59 6.36
C ARG A 107 -9.29 9.25 7.80
N TYR A 108 -9.41 7.98 8.18
CA TYR A 108 -9.03 7.47 9.49
C TYR A 108 -7.55 7.72 9.76
N ALA A 109 -6.67 7.31 8.83
CA ALA A 109 -5.23 7.50 8.92
C ALA A 109 -4.86 8.98 9.06
N LYS A 110 -5.51 9.88 8.32
CA LYS A 110 -5.28 11.33 8.44
C LYS A 110 -5.56 11.86 9.85
N ILE A 111 -6.68 11.48 10.45
CA ILE A 111 -7.06 11.92 11.80
C ILE A 111 -6.11 11.30 12.84
N TYR A 112 -5.88 9.99 12.74
CA TYR A 112 -4.98 9.24 13.61
C TYR A 112 -3.56 9.83 13.60
N ASN A 113 -2.98 10.04 12.42
CA ASN A 113 -1.63 10.55 12.24
C ASN A 113 -1.48 11.97 12.76
N LYS A 114 -2.47 12.84 12.50
CA LYS A 114 -2.49 14.20 13.05
C LYS A 114 -2.41 14.16 14.58
N LYS A 115 -3.20 13.30 15.21
CA LYS A 115 -3.19 13.16 16.67
C LYS A 115 -1.87 12.58 17.19
N LYS A 116 -1.31 11.57 16.52
CA LYS A 116 0.02 11.00 16.86
C LYS A 116 1.12 12.05 16.87
N MET A 117 1.21 12.85 15.80
CA MET A 117 2.25 13.89 15.69
C MET A 117 2.10 14.95 16.78
N GLN A 118 0.87 15.36 17.13
CA GLN A 118 0.62 16.28 18.24
C GLN A 118 1.11 15.70 19.58
N LEU A 119 0.83 14.42 19.85
CA LEU A 119 1.28 13.75 21.07
C LEU A 119 2.81 13.68 21.11
N TRP A 120 3.46 13.36 19.99
CA TRP A 120 4.92 13.33 19.91
C TRP A 120 5.52 14.71 20.19
N GLN A 121 5.00 15.76 19.57
CA GLN A 121 5.49 17.13 19.77
C GLN A 121 5.36 17.59 21.23
N SER A 122 4.33 17.14 21.95
CA SER A 122 4.19 17.43 23.38
C SER A 122 5.18 16.68 24.28
N GLN A 123 5.79 15.60 23.78
CA GLN A 123 6.72 14.74 24.51
C GLN A 123 8.19 15.03 24.19
N ALA A 124 8.47 15.82 23.14
CA ALA A 124 9.83 16.18 22.78
C ALA A 124 10.46 17.09 23.87
N PRO A 125 11.68 16.78 24.36
CA PRO A 125 12.38 17.67 25.28
C PRO A 125 12.63 19.01 24.58
N LYS A 126 12.30 20.11 25.27
CA LYS A 126 12.58 21.48 24.81
C LYS A 126 14.08 21.78 24.86
#